data_AF-W3WNN6-F1
#
_entry.id   AF-W3WNN6-F1
#
_cell.length_a   1.000
_cell.length_b   1.000
_cell.length_c   1.000
_cell.angle_alpha   90.00
_cell.angle_beta   90.00
_cell.angle_gamma   90.00
#
_symmetry.space_group_name_H-M   'P 1'
#
loop_
_entity.id
_entity.type
_entity.pdbx_description
1 polymer ?
#
loop_
_entity_poly.entity_id
_entity_poly.type
_entity_poly.pdbx_seq_one_letter_code
_entity_poly.pdbx_strand_id
1 'polypeptide(L)'
;MEHIIQTFMRVQRQVDDADSLIARYPELERLALSNPAAISDRDRRRLLDIPDQDVENTNLAAVTQLSKAQLLERAAKSPNALTDAEIDLLMGRYWRNVSSKEALAGDRAREAMDLGTHAYSRGQWEDLTKRLTMAREPLYEQNELEAFQNAPKEWTWRMTADTRAREAKEIESAMRNAAPWIQRLWTEDLKDRPEARWGYAIFRDPAIKAEKGEELYENYLCREDGVLVWARWALRCGSVIESRFQRQRLEWPVDLPSMGQTATEGTPDINTTKIFTVKLPPQRPCSPALLDTFQRLREAFHSARAAPRKSSRQHGPGINDNLLSNVFLVVDQDAANSIISRWTPSVDDMWVWAVDPDFAPDSASSSGEAEGKTEGYQGYLRVRIQQLVKNFYEARRWHADKISMQTLWEAAQVSRNQLFVSINEEEAKQWKLSRDTGIRLLPVVARGGNLGIANASLLIVLAEKLVNKSQGI
;
A
#
# COMPACT_ATOMS: atom_id res chain seq x y z
N MET A 1 -1.03 -34.15 -12.92
CA MET A 1 -2.28 -34.82 -12.47
C MET A 1 -2.09 -35.47 -11.11
N GLU A 2 -1.01 -36.22 -10.92
CA GLU A 2 -0.60 -36.80 -9.62
C GLU A 2 -0.77 -35.84 -8.43
N HIS A 3 -0.12 -34.68 -8.47
CA HIS A 3 -0.22 -33.72 -7.38
C HIS A 3 -1.63 -33.12 -7.19
N ILE A 4 -2.45 -33.05 -8.25
CA ILE A 4 -3.85 -32.62 -8.13
C ILE A 4 -4.66 -33.70 -7.38
N ILE A 5 -4.48 -34.97 -7.73
CA ILE A 5 -5.18 -36.08 -7.08
C ILE A 5 -4.77 -36.19 -5.60
N GLN A 6 -3.50 -35.97 -5.27
CA GLN A 6 -3.02 -35.91 -3.88
C GLN A 6 -3.72 -34.81 -3.04
N THR A 7 -4.29 -33.78 -3.69
CA THR A 7 -5.05 -32.73 -2.98
C THR A 7 -6.48 -33.14 -2.66
N PHE A 8 -7.00 -34.23 -3.22
CA PHE A 8 -8.39 -34.64 -3.01
C PHE A 8 -8.66 -34.96 -1.54
N MET A 9 -9.78 -34.49 -1.02
CA MET A 9 -10.15 -34.70 0.39
C MET A 9 -10.29 -36.18 0.73
N ARG A 10 -10.81 -37.01 -0.18
CA ARG A 10 -10.82 -38.47 0.02
C ARG A 10 -9.43 -39.09 0.14
N VAL A 11 -8.43 -38.55 -0.54
CA VAL A 11 -7.03 -39.03 -0.40
C VAL A 11 -6.46 -38.57 0.93
N GLN A 12 -6.67 -37.30 1.30
CA GLN A 12 -6.21 -36.76 2.59
C GLN A 12 -6.82 -37.50 3.79
N ARG A 13 -8.08 -37.92 3.67
CA ARG A 13 -8.81 -38.70 4.69
C ARG A 13 -8.60 -40.21 4.59
N GLN A 14 -7.71 -40.67 3.69
CA GLN A 14 -7.40 -42.08 3.50
C GLN A 14 -8.63 -42.94 3.14
N VAL A 15 -9.63 -42.33 2.51
CA VAL A 15 -10.80 -43.04 1.94
C VAL A 15 -10.39 -43.75 0.65
N ASP A 16 -9.56 -43.10 -0.16
CA ASP A 16 -8.93 -43.69 -1.34
C ASP A 16 -7.41 -43.54 -1.27
N ASP A 17 -6.71 -44.53 -1.80
CA ASP A 17 -5.26 -44.51 -1.97
C ASP A 17 -4.87 -43.63 -3.17
N ALA A 18 -3.87 -42.76 -2.98
CA ALA A 18 -3.44 -41.79 -3.98
C ALA A 18 -2.92 -42.47 -5.24
N ASP A 19 -2.01 -43.44 -5.09
CA ASP A 19 -1.35 -44.12 -6.20
C ASP A 19 -2.34 -44.92 -7.04
N SER A 20 -3.27 -45.60 -6.37
CA SER A 20 -4.38 -46.30 -7.00
C SER A 20 -5.27 -45.38 -7.84
N LEU A 21 -5.61 -44.19 -7.31
CA LEU A 21 -6.45 -43.23 -8.02
C LEU A 21 -5.71 -42.58 -9.20
N ILE A 22 -4.41 -42.29 -9.04
CA ILE A 22 -3.53 -41.78 -10.10
C ILE A 22 -3.42 -42.80 -11.23
N ALA A 23 -3.18 -44.07 -10.91
CA ALA A 23 -3.06 -45.13 -11.90
C ALA A 23 -4.35 -45.34 -12.71
N ARG A 24 -5.52 -45.18 -12.07
CA ARG A 24 -6.83 -45.33 -12.72
C ARG A 24 -7.29 -44.08 -13.47
N TYR A 25 -6.76 -42.89 -13.17
CA TYR A 25 -7.24 -41.63 -13.74
C TYR A 25 -7.30 -41.62 -15.29
N PRO A 26 -6.31 -42.10 -16.06
CA PRO A 26 -6.37 -42.07 -17.52
C PRO A 26 -7.58 -42.83 -18.10
N GLU A 27 -7.95 -43.96 -17.49
CA GLU A 27 -9.13 -44.73 -17.89
C GLU A 27 -10.42 -43.98 -17.53
N LEU A 28 -10.48 -43.44 -16.31
CA LEU A 28 -11.62 -42.68 -15.80
C LEU A 28 -11.86 -41.40 -16.62
N GLU A 29 -10.80 -40.67 -16.98
CA GLU A 29 -10.84 -39.50 -17.86
C GLU A 29 -11.41 -39.88 -19.24
N ARG A 30 -10.89 -40.96 -19.84
CA ARG A 30 -11.38 -41.45 -21.13
C ARG A 30 -12.85 -41.84 -21.08
N LEU A 31 -13.27 -42.58 -20.05
CA LEU A 31 -14.68 -42.97 -19.87
C LEU A 31 -15.57 -41.75 -19.67
N ALA A 32 -15.15 -40.78 -18.85
CA ALA A 32 -15.93 -39.59 -18.57
C ALA A 32 -16.16 -38.75 -19.83
N LEU A 33 -15.16 -38.66 -20.70
CA LEU A 33 -15.24 -37.88 -21.94
C LEU A 33 -15.99 -38.61 -23.07
N SER A 34 -15.96 -39.95 -23.11
CA SER A 34 -16.53 -40.74 -24.23
C SER A 34 -17.90 -41.34 -23.93
N ASN A 35 -18.14 -41.79 -22.70
CA ASN A 35 -19.41 -42.38 -22.27
C ASN A 35 -19.63 -42.16 -20.76
N PRO A 36 -20.01 -40.93 -20.34
CA PRO A 36 -20.20 -40.59 -18.94
C PRO A 36 -21.16 -41.53 -18.20
N ALA A 37 -22.20 -42.03 -18.88
CA ALA A 37 -23.19 -42.95 -18.32
C ALA A 37 -22.63 -44.33 -17.96
N ALA A 38 -21.46 -44.71 -18.49
CA ALA A 38 -20.78 -45.96 -18.14
C ALA A 38 -19.92 -45.85 -16.87
N ILE A 39 -19.70 -44.65 -16.34
CA ILE A 39 -18.98 -44.47 -15.08
C ILE A 39 -19.86 -44.91 -13.91
N SER A 40 -19.32 -45.78 -13.05
CA SER A 40 -19.98 -46.19 -11.81
C SER A 40 -20.13 -45.00 -10.85
N ASP A 41 -21.17 -44.99 -10.00
CA ASP A 41 -21.36 -43.91 -9.02
C ASP A 41 -20.13 -43.75 -8.08
N ARG A 42 -19.49 -44.87 -7.72
CA ARG A 42 -18.25 -44.87 -6.94
C ARG A 42 -17.11 -44.12 -7.65
N ASP A 43 -16.90 -44.40 -8.92
CA ASP A 43 -15.83 -43.76 -9.69
C ASP A 43 -16.18 -42.31 -10.06
N ARG A 44 -17.46 -42.00 -10.27
CA ARG A 44 -17.96 -40.62 -10.36
C ARG A 44 -17.58 -39.83 -9.11
N ARG A 45 -17.95 -40.33 -7.92
CA ARG A 45 -17.64 -39.68 -6.64
C ARG A 45 -16.15 -39.42 -6.51
N ARG A 46 -15.31 -40.43 -6.80
CA ARG A 46 -13.84 -40.32 -6.80
C ARG A 46 -13.33 -39.19 -7.66
N LEU A 47 -13.77 -39.12 -8.93
CA LEU A 47 -13.38 -38.05 -9.83
C LEU A 47 -13.85 -36.68 -9.33
N LEU A 48 -15.08 -36.58 -8.80
CA LEU A 48 -15.67 -35.34 -8.31
C LEU A 48 -15.15 -34.91 -6.93
N ASP A 49 -14.38 -35.77 -6.24
CA ASP A 49 -13.94 -35.59 -4.85
C ASP A 49 -15.11 -35.36 -3.87
N ILE A 50 -16.19 -36.14 -4.01
CA ILE A 50 -17.39 -36.12 -3.14
C ILE A 50 -17.39 -37.32 -2.17
N PRO A 51 -17.71 -37.20 -0.87
CA PRO A 51 -17.73 -38.34 0.06
C PRO A 51 -18.60 -39.52 -0.40
N ASP A 52 -18.46 -40.68 0.25
CA ASP A 52 -19.36 -41.81 0.01
C ASP A 52 -20.81 -41.44 0.38
N GLN A 53 -21.79 -42.10 -0.24
CA GLN A 53 -23.21 -41.75 -0.17
C GLN A 53 -23.73 -41.58 1.26
N ASP A 54 -23.34 -42.47 2.18
CA ASP A 54 -23.78 -42.40 3.58
C ASP A 54 -23.23 -41.17 4.30
N VAL A 55 -21.97 -40.81 4.02
CA VAL A 55 -21.31 -39.63 4.59
C VAL A 55 -21.87 -38.35 3.97
N GLU A 56 -22.11 -38.32 2.65
CA GLU A 56 -22.80 -37.21 1.96
C GLU A 56 -24.18 -36.96 2.58
N ASN A 57 -25.01 -38.01 2.70
CA ASN A 57 -26.36 -37.91 3.25
C ASN A 57 -26.36 -37.46 4.71
N THR A 58 -25.45 -37.99 5.52
CA THR A 58 -25.28 -37.60 6.93
C THR A 58 -24.89 -36.12 7.03
N ASN A 59 -23.92 -35.68 6.22
CA ASN A 59 -23.45 -34.30 6.23
C ASN A 59 -24.52 -33.32 5.74
N LEU A 60 -25.28 -33.69 4.70
CA LEU A 60 -26.39 -32.93 4.16
C LEU A 60 -27.51 -32.75 5.20
N ALA A 61 -27.98 -33.85 5.79
CA ALA A 61 -29.05 -33.83 6.80
C ALA A 61 -28.67 -33.02 8.05
N ALA A 62 -27.38 -32.95 8.36
CA ALA A 62 -26.88 -32.18 9.49
C ALA A 62 -26.69 -30.67 9.21
N VAL A 63 -26.96 -30.20 7.98
CA VAL A 63 -26.86 -28.78 7.58
C VAL A 63 -28.20 -28.23 7.10
N THR A 64 -28.96 -29.03 6.35
CA THR A 64 -30.20 -28.57 5.72
C THR A 64 -31.29 -29.64 5.80
N GLN A 65 -32.55 -29.20 5.80
CA GLN A 65 -33.73 -30.07 5.69
C GLN A 65 -34.11 -30.33 4.23
N LEU A 66 -33.43 -29.70 3.28
CA LEU A 66 -33.67 -29.91 1.86
C LEU A 66 -33.11 -31.25 1.38
N SER A 67 -33.75 -31.80 0.35
CA SER A 67 -33.11 -32.85 -0.44
C SER A 67 -31.90 -32.30 -1.21
N LYS A 68 -30.98 -33.18 -1.62
CA LYS A 68 -29.81 -32.80 -2.43
C LYS A 68 -30.23 -32.00 -3.67
N ALA A 69 -31.21 -32.50 -4.43
CA ALA A 69 -31.69 -31.85 -5.64
C ALA A 69 -32.26 -30.44 -5.36
N GLN A 70 -33.00 -30.27 -4.26
CA GLN A 70 -33.54 -28.96 -3.86
C GLN A 70 -32.44 -27.98 -3.44
N LEU A 71 -31.41 -28.46 -2.73
CA LEU A 71 -30.25 -27.64 -2.36
C LEU A 71 -29.48 -27.18 -3.61
N LEU A 72 -29.24 -28.10 -4.55
CA LEU A 72 -28.55 -27.81 -5.81
C LEU A 72 -29.34 -26.82 -6.66
N GLU A 73 -30.65 -27.02 -6.81
CA GLU A 73 -31.52 -26.09 -7.53
C GLU A 73 -31.51 -24.70 -6.90
N ARG A 74 -31.60 -24.62 -5.56
CA ARG A 74 -31.52 -23.34 -4.83
C ARG A 74 -30.17 -22.66 -5.06
N ALA A 75 -29.06 -23.38 -4.94
CA ALA A 75 -27.72 -22.83 -5.13
C ALA A 75 -27.47 -22.36 -6.57
N ALA A 76 -28.04 -23.05 -7.55
CA ALA A 76 -27.93 -22.65 -8.96
C ALA A 76 -28.81 -21.45 -9.30
N LYS A 77 -30.07 -21.41 -8.85
CA LYS A 77 -31.04 -20.38 -9.24
C LYS A 77 -31.06 -19.15 -8.32
N SER A 78 -30.82 -19.34 -7.03
CA SER A 78 -30.95 -18.31 -5.99
C SER A 78 -29.87 -18.46 -4.92
N PRO A 79 -28.57 -18.31 -5.26
CA PRO A 79 -27.47 -18.54 -4.33
C PRO A 79 -27.51 -17.64 -3.08
N ASN A 80 -28.07 -16.43 -3.19
CA ASN A 80 -28.28 -15.51 -2.07
C ASN A 80 -29.26 -16.05 -1.00
N ALA A 81 -30.07 -17.04 -1.33
CA ALA A 81 -30.98 -17.70 -0.40
C ALA A 81 -30.34 -18.86 0.39
N LEU A 82 -29.07 -19.20 0.11
CA LEU A 82 -28.34 -20.20 0.87
C LEU A 82 -27.96 -19.67 2.26
N THR A 83 -27.99 -20.55 3.26
CA THR A 83 -27.39 -20.28 4.57
C THR A 83 -25.87 -20.41 4.51
N ASP A 84 -25.14 -19.83 5.48
CA ASP A 84 -23.67 -19.94 5.52
C ASP A 84 -23.21 -21.40 5.63
N ALA A 85 -23.94 -22.22 6.41
CA ALA A 85 -23.63 -23.65 6.54
C ALA A 85 -23.87 -24.43 5.23
N GLU A 86 -24.90 -24.07 4.45
CA GLU A 86 -25.14 -24.64 3.11
C GLU A 86 -24.06 -24.23 2.11
N ILE A 87 -23.60 -22.97 2.16
CA ILE A 87 -22.47 -22.47 1.36
C ILE A 87 -21.20 -23.25 1.69
N ASP A 88 -20.84 -23.38 2.97
CA ASP A 88 -19.67 -24.13 3.42
C ASP A 88 -19.73 -25.59 2.98
N LEU A 89 -20.91 -26.23 3.09
CA LEU A 89 -21.12 -27.60 2.65
C LEU A 89 -20.87 -27.76 1.14
N LEU A 90 -21.39 -26.86 0.32
CA LEU A 90 -21.21 -26.90 -1.14
C LEU A 90 -19.78 -26.56 -1.55
N MET A 91 -19.13 -25.58 -0.90
CA MET A 91 -17.72 -25.26 -1.11
C MET A 91 -16.81 -26.45 -0.78
N GLY A 92 -17.13 -27.18 0.29
CA GLY A 92 -16.47 -28.42 0.68
C GLY A 92 -16.88 -29.65 -0.12
N ARG A 93 -17.71 -29.53 -1.17
CA ARG A 93 -18.24 -30.68 -1.94
C ARG A 93 -18.82 -31.79 -1.04
N TYR A 94 -19.60 -31.37 -0.05
CA TYR A 94 -20.23 -32.20 1.00
C TYR A 94 -19.27 -32.78 2.06
N TRP A 95 -17.97 -32.50 1.99
CA TRP A 95 -17.06 -32.77 3.11
C TRP A 95 -17.30 -31.75 4.23
N ARG A 96 -17.54 -32.25 5.46
CA ARG A 96 -17.61 -31.42 6.67
C ARG A 96 -16.38 -31.58 7.54
N ASN A 97 -16.18 -30.60 8.42
CA ASN A 97 -15.13 -30.58 9.44
C ASN A 97 -13.73 -30.73 8.83
N VAL A 98 -13.47 -30.04 7.72
CA VAL A 98 -12.12 -29.97 7.14
C VAL A 98 -11.22 -29.24 8.13
N SER A 99 -10.27 -29.96 8.71
CA SER A 99 -9.32 -29.43 9.67
C SER A 99 -8.34 -28.48 8.99
N SER A 100 -7.76 -27.54 9.76
CA SER A 100 -6.71 -26.65 9.25
C SER A 100 -5.52 -27.42 8.70
N LYS A 101 -5.24 -28.64 9.20
CA LYS A 101 -4.16 -29.51 8.70
C LYS A 101 -4.48 -30.06 7.31
N GLU A 102 -5.73 -30.47 7.06
CA GLU A 102 -6.19 -30.95 5.75
C GLU A 102 -6.18 -29.80 4.73
N ALA A 103 -6.72 -28.63 5.11
CA ALA A 103 -6.65 -27.42 4.27
C ALA A 103 -5.20 -27.06 3.90
N LEU A 104 -4.30 -27.03 4.90
CA LEU A 104 -2.87 -26.75 4.69
C LEU A 104 -2.17 -27.82 3.83
N ALA A 105 -2.58 -29.09 3.91
CA ALA A 105 -2.02 -30.14 3.05
C ALA A 105 -2.39 -29.89 1.58
N GLY A 106 -3.61 -29.44 1.31
CA GLY A 106 -4.03 -29.03 -0.03
C GLY A 106 -3.25 -27.82 -0.54
N ASP A 107 -3.03 -26.82 0.33
CA ASP A 107 -2.25 -25.63 -0.02
C ASP A 107 -0.78 -25.97 -0.26
N ARG A 108 -0.16 -26.80 0.58
CA ARG A 108 1.23 -27.25 0.39
C ARG A 108 1.41 -28.08 -0.88
N ALA A 109 0.44 -28.92 -1.23
CA ALA A 109 0.49 -29.64 -2.50
C ALA A 109 0.44 -28.66 -3.69
N ARG A 110 -0.32 -27.56 -3.57
CA ARG A 110 -0.32 -26.46 -4.55
C ARG A 110 1.01 -25.71 -4.58
N GLU A 111 1.54 -25.33 -3.42
CA GLU A 111 2.84 -24.63 -3.29
C GLU A 111 4.01 -25.48 -3.78
N ALA A 112 4.02 -26.78 -3.50
CA ALA A 112 5.06 -27.70 -3.98
C ALA A 112 5.12 -27.75 -5.52
N MET A 113 4.01 -27.47 -6.19
CA MET A 113 3.96 -27.34 -7.65
C MET A 113 4.48 -25.98 -8.16
N ASP A 114 4.31 -24.90 -7.37
CA ASP A 114 4.79 -23.55 -7.72
C ASP A 114 6.28 -23.33 -7.39
N LEU A 115 6.80 -23.94 -6.33
CA LEU A 115 8.13 -23.67 -5.75
C LEU A 115 9.12 -24.84 -5.84
N GLY A 116 8.69 -26.02 -6.32
CA GLY A 116 9.51 -27.22 -6.35
C GLY A 116 10.57 -27.26 -7.46
N THR A 117 11.51 -28.21 -7.37
CA THR A 117 12.52 -28.55 -8.39
C THR A 117 11.92 -28.99 -9.74
N HIS A 118 10.62 -29.27 -9.76
CA HIS A 118 9.79 -29.52 -10.94
C HIS A 118 8.69 -28.45 -11.06
N ALA A 119 9.05 -27.18 -10.92
CA ALA A 119 8.11 -26.07 -11.08
C ALA A 119 7.36 -26.24 -12.41
N TYR A 120 6.07 -26.57 -12.31
CA TYR A 120 5.23 -26.65 -13.49
C TYR A 120 5.17 -25.24 -14.07
N SER A 121 5.27 -25.12 -15.39
CA SER A 121 4.94 -23.84 -15.99
C SER A 121 3.47 -23.56 -15.69
N ARG A 122 3.12 -22.29 -15.44
CA ARG A 122 1.73 -21.87 -15.22
C ARG A 122 0.77 -22.44 -16.29
N GLY A 123 1.22 -22.53 -17.54
CA GLY A 123 0.46 -23.13 -18.64
C GLY A 123 0.18 -24.63 -18.45
N GLN A 124 1.16 -25.41 -17.98
CA GLN A 124 0.93 -26.84 -17.67
C GLN A 124 -0.10 -27.04 -16.57
N TRP A 125 -0.12 -26.16 -15.56
CA TRP A 125 -1.12 -26.18 -14.50
C TRP A 125 -2.52 -25.87 -15.03
N GLU A 126 -2.64 -24.81 -15.84
CA GLU A 126 -3.89 -24.43 -16.49
C GLU A 126 -4.41 -25.57 -17.37
N ASP A 127 -3.54 -26.25 -18.13
CA ASP A 127 -3.89 -27.40 -18.95
C ASP A 127 -4.35 -28.62 -18.13
N LEU A 128 -3.65 -28.97 -17.05
CA LEU A 128 -4.03 -30.09 -16.18
C LEU A 128 -5.36 -29.84 -15.48
N THR A 129 -5.58 -28.62 -14.97
CA THR A 129 -6.82 -28.23 -14.31
C THR A 129 -7.98 -28.19 -15.29
N LYS A 130 -7.74 -27.71 -16.51
CA LYS A 130 -8.70 -27.72 -17.61
C LYS A 130 -9.09 -29.15 -18.00
N ARG A 131 -8.11 -30.05 -18.14
CA ARG A 131 -8.36 -31.48 -18.41
C ARG A 131 -9.23 -32.14 -17.35
N LEU A 132 -8.90 -31.95 -16.07
CA LEU A 132 -9.71 -32.48 -14.97
C LEU A 132 -11.12 -31.87 -14.97
N THR A 133 -11.24 -30.58 -15.26
CA THR A 133 -12.54 -29.90 -15.35
C THR A 133 -13.40 -30.50 -16.46
N MET A 134 -12.83 -30.70 -17.66
CA MET A 134 -13.51 -31.34 -18.79
C MET A 134 -13.93 -32.77 -18.47
N ALA A 135 -13.13 -33.53 -17.72
CA ALA A 135 -13.50 -34.88 -17.30
C ALA A 135 -14.62 -34.89 -16.24
N ARG A 136 -14.70 -33.87 -15.39
CA ARG A 136 -15.71 -33.78 -14.33
C ARG A 136 -17.05 -33.26 -14.83
N GLU A 137 -17.04 -32.35 -15.79
CA GLU A 137 -18.23 -31.63 -16.26
C GLU A 137 -19.41 -32.54 -16.66
N PRO A 138 -19.20 -33.61 -17.46
CA PRO A 138 -20.28 -34.53 -17.84
C PRO A 138 -20.81 -35.40 -16.70
N LEU A 139 -20.13 -35.42 -15.55
CA LEU A 139 -20.44 -36.29 -14.42
C LEU A 139 -21.27 -35.59 -13.34
N TYR A 140 -21.44 -34.27 -13.43
CA TYR A 140 -22.26 -33.54 -12.47
C TYR A 140 -23.75 -33.88 -12.64
N GLU A 141 -24.44 -34.01 -11.52
CA GLU A 141 -25.91 -34.05 -11.51
C GLU A 141 -26.49 -32.70 -11.95
N GLN A 142 -27.78 -32.67 -12.25
CA GLN A 142 -28.47 -31.43 -12.61
C GLN A 142 -28.24 -30.35 -11.54
N ASN A 143 -27.76 -29.17 -11.96
CA ASN A 143 -27.42 -28.01 -11.12
C ASN A 143 -26.21 -28.20 -10.18
N GLU A 144 -25.53 -29.36 -10.16
CA GLU A 144 -24.44 -29.64 -9.21
C GLU A 144 -23.19 -28.80 -9.51
N LEU A 145 -22.83 -28.65 -10.79
CA LEU A 145 -21.72 -27.81 -11.20
C LEU A 145 -21.98 -26.34 -10.88
N GLU A 146 -23.16 -25.82 -11.25
CA GLU A 146 -23.54 -24.44 -11.00
C GLU A 146 -23.60 -24.14 -9.50
N ALA A 147 -24.12 -25.07 -8.69
CA ALA A 147 -24.14 -24.94 -7.23
C ALA A 147 -22.72 -24.83 -6.65
N PHE A 148 -21.79 -25.71 -7.07
CA PHE A 148 -20.40 -25.66 -6.62
C PHE A 148 -19.65 -24.42 -7.11
N GLN A 149 -20.05 -23.81 -8.23
CA GLN A 149 -19.47 -22.56 -8.70
C GLN A 149 -20.07 -21.32 -8.03
N ASN A 150 -21.37 -21.35 -7.72
CA ASN A 150 -22.08 -20.22 -7.15
C ASN A 150 -21.86 -20.07 -5.66
N ALA A 151 -21.72 -21.16 -4.89
CA ALA A 151 -21.49 -21.09 -3.45
C ALA A 151 -20.19 -20.30 -3.09
N PRO A 152 -19.01 -20.56 -3.68
CA PRO A 152 -17.81 -19.74 -3.44
C PRO A 152 -17.96 -18.27 -3.86
N LYS A 153 -18.70 -18.00 -4.95
CA LYS A 153 -18.96 -16.62 -5.41
C LYS A 153 -19.82 -15.86 -4.40
N GLU A 154 -20.88 -16.49 -3.91
CA GLU A 154 -21.76 -15.92 -2.89
C GLU A 154 -21.01 -15.71 -1.57
N TRP A 155 -20.22 -16.69 -1.12
CA TRP A 155 -19.34 -16.55 0.06
C TRP A 155 -18.41 -15.35 -0.07
N THR A 156 -17.74 -15.23 -1.22
CA THR A 156 -16.83 -14.11 -1.51
C THR A 156 -17.56 -12.77 -1.50
N TRP A 157 -18.78 -12.74 -2.06
CA TRP A 157 -19.62 -11.56 -2.08
C TRP A 157 -20.02 -11.12 -0.66
N ARG A 158 -20.50 -12.04 0.19
CA ARG A 158 -20.84 -11.78 1.60
C ARG A 158 -19.65 -11.30 2.40
N MET A 159 -18.52 -12.01 2.33
CA MET A 159 -17.28 -11.62 3.01
C MET A 159 -16.81 -10.22 2.57
N THR A 160 -16.92 -9.90 1.28
CA THR A 160 -16.57 -8.58 0.74
C THR A 160 -17.54 -7.51 1.27
N ALA A 161 -18.84 -7.79 1.28
CA ALA A 161 -19.86 -6.89 1.81
C ALA A 161 -19.66 -6.62 3.30
N ASP A 162 -19.42 -7.66 4.11
CA ASP A 162 -19.14 -7.56 5.54
C ASP A 162 -17.85 -6.80 5.81
N THR A 163 -16.81 -7.02 5.01
CA THR A 163 -15.55 -6.26 5.11
C THR A 163 -15.79 -4.79 4.81
N ARG A 164 -16.53 -4.46 3.73
CA ARG A 164 -16.91 -3.07 3.42
C ARG A 164 -17.78 -2.44 4.50
N ALA A 165 -18.70 -3.18 5.11
CA ALA A 165 -19.55 -2.69 6.19
C ALA A 165 -18.72 -2.40 7.46
N ARG A 166 -17.77 -3.28 7.80
CA ARG A 166 -16.82 -3.06 8.89
C ARG A 166 -15.94 -1.85 8.63
N GLU A 167 -15.35 -1.76 7.43
CA GLU A 167 -14.56 -0.60 7.00
C GLU A 167 -15.39 0.68 7.07
N ALA A 168 -16.63 0.70 6.59
CA ALA A 168 -17.51 1.87 6.66
C ALA A 168 -17.77 2.32 8.11
N LYS A 169 -18.01 1.37 9.03
CA LYS A 169 -18.20 1.66 10.46
C LYS A 169 -16.92 2.17 11.12
N GLU A 170 -15.77 1.59 10.77
CA GLU A 170 -14.46 2.05 11.23
C GLU A 170 -14.15 3.46 10.73
N ILE A 171 -14.44 3.74 9.46
CA ILE A 171 -14.33 5.07 8.84
C ILE A 171 -15.19 6.08 9.60
N GLU A 172 -16.48 5.78 9.80
CA GLU A 172 -17.38 6.67 10.51
C GLU A 172 -16.88 6.94 11.94
N SER A 173 -16.43 5.89 12.64
CA SER A 173 -15.87 6.03 13.98
C SER A 173 -14.58 6.85 14.02
N ALA A 174 -13.69 6.66 13.04
CA ALA A 174 -12.45 7.42 12.92
C ALA A 174 -12.72 8.90 12.61
N MET A 175 -13.65 9.19 11.68
CA MET A 175 -13.99 10.56 11.28
C MET A 175 -14.53 11.39 12.44
N ARG A 176 -15.28 10.80 13.37
CA ARG A 176 -15.77 11.49 14.58
C ARG A 176 -14.65 12.09 15.44
N ASN A 177 -13.46 11.50 15.42
CA ASN A 177 -12.30 11.92 16.23
C ASN A 177 -11.19 12.58 15.40
N ALA A 178 -11.37 12.65 14.08
CA ALA A 178 -10.36 13.18 13.18
C ALA A 178 -10.25 14.71 13.26
N ALA A 179 -9.12 15.25 12.83
CA ALA A 179 -8.94 16.71 12.75
C ALA A 179 -10.00 17.35 11.82
N PRO A 180 -10.42 18.61 12.05
CA PRO A 180 -11.46 19.25 11.23
C PRO A 180 -11.15 19.26 9.73
N TRP A 181 -9.90 19.56 9.34
CA TRP A 181 -9.51 19.56 7.93
C TRP A 181 -9.55 18.15 7.31
N ILE A 182 -9.34 17.11 8.11
CA ILE A 182 -9.46 15.72 7.67
C ILE A 182 -10.92 15.37 7.39
N GLN A 183 -11.85 15.77 8.26
CA GLN A 183 -13.29 15.57 8.03
C GLN A 183 -13.75 16.29 6.76
N ARG A 184 -13.19 17.48 6.53
CA ARG A 184 -13.39 18.28 5.31
C ARG A 184 -12.82 17.57 4.09
N LEU A 185 -11.57 17.09 4.14
CA LEU A 185 -10.95 16.29 3.08
C LEU A 185 -11.81 15.06 2.74
N TRP A 186 -12.29 14.34 3.75
CA TRP A 186 -13.12 13.17 3.55
C TRP A 186 -14.40 13.53 2.81
N THR A 187 -15.12 14.54 3.29
CA THR A 187 -16.42 14.95 2.75
C THR A 187 -16.31 15.56 1.35
N GLU A 188 -15.33 16.44 1.10
CA GLU A 188 -15.18 17.15 -0.17
C GLU A 188 -14.48 16.27 -1.24
N ASP A 189 -13.47 15.50 -0.82
CA ASP A 189 -12.52 14.90 -1.76
C ASP A 189 -12.59 13.38 -1.88
N LEU A 190 -12.91 12.66 -0.81
CA LEU A 190 -12.66 11.21 -0.74
C LEU A 190 -13.92 10.34 -0.65
N LYS A 191 -14.97 10.76 0.07
CA LYS A 191 -16.10 9.90 0.45
C LYS A 191 -16.76 9.21 -0.75
N ASP A 192 -17.09 9.98 -1.78
CA ASP A 192 -17.80 9.50 -2.96
C ASP A 192 -16.86 9.15 -4.13
N ARG A 193 -15.55 9.20 -3.90
CA ARG A 193 -14.49 8.96 -4.90
C ARG A 193 -13.46 7.97 -4.35
N PRO A 194 -13.72 6.65 -4.39
CA PRO A 194 -12.84 5.63 -3.79
C PRO A 194 -11.42 5.62 -4.40
N GLU A 195 -11.30 6.01 -5.67
CA GLU A 195 -10.04 6.16 -6.39
C GLU A 195 -9.34 7.50 -6.13
N ALA A 196 -10.01 8.48 -5.52
CA ALA A 196 -9.37 9.75 -5.19
C ALA A 196 -8.17 9.53 -4.28
N ARG A 197 -7.10 10.26 -4.58
CA ARG A 197 -5.85 10.29 -3.82
C ARG A 197 -5.57 11.72 -3.42
N TRP A 198 -4.88 11.93 -2.30
CA TRP A 198 -4.53 13.25 -1.83
C TRP A 198 -3.02 13.28 -1.52
N GLY A 199 -2.40 14.45 -1.62
CA GLY A 199 -0.97 14.60 -1.35
C GLY A 199 -0.31 15.49 -2.39
N TYR A 200 0.85 15.06 -2.90
CA TYR A 200 1.76 15.93 -3.65
C TYR A 200 2.30 15.24 -4.89
N ALA A 201 2.67 16.04 -5.90
CA ALA A 201 3.67 15.61 -6.86
C ALA A 201 5.07 15.76 -6.26
N ILE A 202 6.00 14.89 -6.65
CA ILE A 202 7.36 14.88 -6.13
C ILE A 202 8.38 14.61 -7.23
N PHE A 203 9.42 15.44 -7.30
CA PHE A 203 10.65 15.15 -8.02
C PHE A 203 11.68 14.58 -7.05
N ARG A 204 12.40 13.54 -7.48
CA ARG A 204 13.52 12.97 -6.73
C ARG A 204 14.75 13.06 -7.61
N ASP A 205 15.79 13.69 -7.10
CA ASP A 205 17.06 13.83 -7.80
C ASP A 205 17.67 12.44 -8.07
N PRO A 206 17.97 12.09 -9.33
CA PRO A 206 18.55 10.79 -9.67
C PRO A 206 19.91 10.53 -9.00
N ALA A 207 20.68 11.56 -8.60
CA ALA A 207 21.96 11.33 -7.95
C ALA A 207 21.85 10.72 -6.56
N ILE A 208 20.70 10.83 -5.89
CA ILE A 208 20.52 10.19 -4.58
C ILE A 208 20.76 8.68 -4.70
N LYS A 209 20.22 8.05 -5.75
CA LYS A 209 20.44 6.62 -6.01
C LYS A 209 21.86 6.37 -6.55
N ALA A 210 22.37 7.25 -7.42
CA ALA A 210 23.67 7.06 -8.05
C ALA A 210 24.84 7.16 -7.05
N GLU A 211 24.81 8.12 -6.12
CA GLU A 211 25.89 8.38 -5.17
C GLU A 211 25.83 7.49 -3.93
N LYS A 212 24.62 7.21 -3.42
CA LYS A 212 24.45 6.42 -2.19
C LYS A 212 24.39 4.91 -2.44
N GLY A 213 24.16 4.49 -3.68
CA GLY A 213 23.88 3.11 -4.01
C GLY A 213 22.46 2.69 -3.66
N GLU A 214 22.07 1.51 -4.12
CA GLU A 214 20.69 1.01 -4.02
C GLU A 214 20.25 0.78 -2.57
N GLU A 215 21.10 0.18 -1.73
CA GLU A 215 20.77 -0.11 -0.33
C GLU A 215 20.46 1.15 0.49
N LEU A 216 21.28 2.20 0.37
CA LEU A 216 21.04 3.45 1.10
C LEU A 216 19.83 4.21 0.57
N TYR A 217 19.54 4.11 -0.74
CA TYR A 217 18.32 4.68 -1.32
C TYR A 217 17.07 3.94 -0.84
N GLU A 218 17.09 2.61 -0.73
CA GLU A 218 16.02 1.84 -0.11
C GLU A 218 15.83 2.20 1.37
N ASN A 219 16.93 2.34 2.12
CA ASN A 219 16.87 2.79 3.52
C ASN A 219 16.22 4.17 3.64
N TYR A 220 16.59 5.10 2.75
CA TYR A 220 15.96 6.41 2.64
C TYR A 220 14.43 6.29 2.43
N LEU A 221 13.99 5.48 1.46
CA LEU A 221 12.57 5.28 1.18
C LEU A 221 11.84 4.67 2.39
N CYS A 222 12.40 3.64 3.01
CA CYS A 222 11.82 3.00 4.19
C CYS A 222 11.66 3.98 5.36
N ARG A 223 12.68 4.81 5.64
CA ARG A 223 12.62 5.80 6.73
C ARG A 223 11.63 6.91 6.42
N GLU A 224 11.65 7.44 5.21
CA GLU A 224 10.71 8.47 4.76
C GLU A 224 9.26 7.98 4.88
N ASP A 225 8.98 6.79 4.36
CA ASP A 225 7.65 6.19 4.44
C ASP A 225 7.26 5.90 5.88
N GLY A 226 8.18 5.38 6.71
CA GLY A 226 7.95 5.18 8.15
C GLY A 226 7.54 6.47 8.85
N VAL A 227 8.26 7.57 8.64
CA VAL A 227 7.94 8.87 9.24
C VAL A 227 6.58 9.38 8.77
N LEU A 228 6.22 9.19 7.50
CA LEU A 228 4.93 9.59 6.96
C LEU A 228 3.78 8.70 7.44
N VAL A 229 3.99 7.39 7.60
CA VAL A 229 3.02 6.46 8.21
C VAL A 229 2.68 6.95 9.61
N TRP A 230 3.71 7.18 10.43
CA TRP A 230 3.56 7.73 11.76
C TRP A 230 2.85 9.08 11.76
N ALA A 231 3.19 9.92 10.76
CA ALA A 231 2.58 11.22 10.63
C ALA A 231 1.07 11.15 10.41
N ARG A 232 0.64 10.26 9.52
CA ARG A 232 -0.78 10.04 9.20
C ARG A 232 -1.53 9.36 10.35
N TRP A 233 -0.91 8.42 11.06
CA TRP A 233 -1.53 7.72 12.18
C TRP A 233 -1.92 8.67 13.31
N ALA A 234 -1.08 9.66 13.57
CA ALA A 234 -1.36 10.60 14.64
C ALA A 234 -2.48 11.61 14.29
N LEU A 235 -2.95 11.66 13.04
CA LEU A 235 -4.20 12.35 12.64
C LEU A 235 -5.47 11.61 13.10
N ARG A 236 -5.33 10.44 13.75
CA ARG A 236 -6.42 9.60 14.29
C ARG A 236 -7.42 9.06 13.26
N CYS A 237 -7.04 9.11 11.98
CA CYS A 237 -7.83 8.62 10.85
C CYS A 237 -7.04 7.62 9.98
N GLY A 238 -6.06 6.95 10.61
CA GLY A 238 -4.95 6.20 10.00
C GLY A 238 -5.30 5.47 8.72
N SER A 239 -5.75 4.21 8.80
CA SER A 239 -5.93 3.32 7.64
C SER A 239 -6.77 3.90 6.50
N VAL A 240 -7.81 4.67 6.84
CA VAL A 240 -8.80 5.22 5.91
C VAL A 240 -8.18 6.24 4.97
N ILE A 241 -7.45 7.19 5.55
CA ILE A 241 -6.89 8.32 4.80
C ILE A 241 -5.48 8.02 4.35
N GLU A 242 -4.75 7.21 5.11
CA GLU A 242 -3.42 6.73 4.75
C GLU A 242 -3.41 6.01 3.41
N SER A 243 -4.32 5.07 3.20
CA SER A 243 -4.39 4.30 1.95
C SER A 243 -4.60 5.17 0.71
N ARG A 244 -5.05 6.42 0.91
CA ARG A 244 -5.30 7.39 -0.16
C ARG A 244 -4.26 8.50 -0.24
N PHE A 245 -3.32 8.57 0.70
CA PHE A 245 -2.21 9.51 0.61
C PHE A 245 -1.23 9.05 -0.48
N GLN A 246 -0.87 9.95 -1.38
CA GLN A 246 0.01 9.65 -2.48
C GLN A 246 1.05 10.76 -2.68
N ARG A 247 2.26 10.33 -3.00
CA ARG A 247 3.33 11.18 -3.53
C ARG A 247 3.60 10.73 -4.95
N GLN A 248 2.97 11.39 -5.92
CA GLN A 248 3.11 11.03 -7.33
C GLN A 248 4.50 11.43 -7.81
N ARG A 249 5.33 10.43 -8.08
CA ARG A 249 6.66 10.66 -8.64
C ARG A 249 6.51 11.21 -10.06
N LEU A 250 7.10 12.37 -10.29
CA LEU A 250 7.29 12.93 -11.62
C LEU A 250 8.69 12.56 -12.14
N GLU A 251 8.83 12.54 -13.46
CA GLU A 251 10.11 12.27 -14.11
C GLU A 251 11.04 13.48 -13.94
N TRP A 252 12.28 13.23 -13.56
CA TRP A 252 13.30 14.27 -13.54
C TRP A 252 13.61 14.69 -14.98
N PRO A 253 13.60 16.00 -15.32
CA PRO A 253 13.93 16.45 -16.68
C PRO A 253 15.30 15.95 -17.14
N VAL A 254 15.37 15.41 -18.35
CA VAL A 254 16.58 14.73 -18.88
C VAL A 254 17.77 15.69 -19.04
N ASP A 255 17.49 16.95 -19.33
CA ASP A 255 18.46 18.02 -19.54
C ASP A 255 18.92 18.70 -18.24
N LEU A 256 18.33 18.35 -17.11
CA LEU A 256 18.59 18.99 -15.83
C LEU A 256 19.71 18.24 -15.08
N PRO A 257 20.85 18.88 -14.80
CA PRO A 257 21.90 18.27 -14.01
C PRO A 257 21.38 17.92 -12.61
N SER A 258 21.99 16.89 -12.01
CA SER A 258 21.72 16.61 -10.60
C SER A 258 22.18 17.77 -9.71
N MET A 259 21.43 18.06 -8.65
CA MET A 259 21.72 19.13 -7.69
C MET A 259 22.96 18.88 -6.81
N GLY A 260 23.55 17.68 -6.86
CA GLY A 260 24.71 17.30 -6.04
C GLY A 260 26.10 17.54 -6.64
N GLN A 261 26.23 17.80 -7.95
CA GLN A 261 27.54 17.68 -8.63
C GLN A 261 28.48 18.89 -8.53
N THR A 262 28.08 20.03 -7.97
CA THR A 262 28.81 21.29 -8.16
C THR A 262 29.79 21.72 -7.04
N ALA A 263 30.05 20.92 -6.01
CA ALA A 263 31.08 21.28 -5.03
C ALA A 263 31.78 20.08 -4.38
N THR A 264 32.84 19.58 -5.01
CA THR A 264 33.91 18.83 -4.33
C THR A 264 34.76 19.78 -3.48
N GLU A 265 34.18 20.41 -2.46
CA GLU A 265 34.94 21.10 -1.41
C GLU A 265 34.83 20.31 -0.11
N GLY A 266 35.87 19.50 0.14
CA GLY A 266 36.22 18.91 1.44
C GLY A 266 35.08 18.19 2.16
N THR A 267 34.88 16.90 1.88
CA THR A 267 34.13 16.01 2.77
C THR A 267 34.72 16.11 4.18
N PRO A 268 33.99 16.65 5.17
CA PRO A 268 34.47 16.66 6.54
C PRO A 268 34.61 15.22 7.02
N ASP A 269 35.77 14.89 7.57
CA ASP A 269 36.14 13.56 8.05
C ASP A 269 35.08 13.02 9.03
N ILE A 270 34.27 12.07 8.55
CA ILE A 270 33.05 11.55 9.21
C ILE A 270 33.40 10.69 10.45
N ASN A 271 34.70 10.43 10.71
CA ASN A 271 35.15 9.57 11.79
C ASN A 271 35.28 10.25 13.16
N THR A 272 35.01 11.56 13.29
CA THR A 272 35.15 12.22 14.60
C THR A 272 33.90 12.01 15.46
N THR A 273 33.96 11.04 16.37
CA THR A 273 32.93 10.57 17.31
C THR A 273 32.57 11.61 18.38
N LYS A 274 32.01 12.73 17.97
CA LYS A 274 31.55 13.79 18.88
C LYS A 274 30.09 14.06 18.52
N ILE A 275 29.19 13.44 19.29
CA ILE A 275 27.73 13.64 19.27
C ILE A 275 27.44 15.07 19.74
N PHE A 276 27.79 16.06 18.92
CA PHE A 276 27.37 17.43 19.12
C PHE A 276 26.06 17.59 18.36
N THR A 277 25.12 18.31 18.97
CA THR A 277 23.98 18.92 18.29
C THR A 277 24.48 19.71 17.09
N VAL A 278 24.59 19.07 15.93
CA VAL A 278 24.85 19.73 14.66
C VAL A 278 23.58 20.55 14.39
N LYS A 279 23.63 21.84 14.72
CA LYS A 279 22.67 22.78 14.14
C LYS A 279 22.87 22.67 12.63
N LEU A 280 21.80 22.34 11.89
CA LEU A 280 21.87 22.45 10.45
C LEU A 280 22.33 23.88 10.14
N PRO A 281 23.22 24.08 9.16
CA PRO A 281 23.53 25.43 8.74
C PRO A 281 22.21 26.15 8.46
N PRO A 282 22.06 27.43 8.86
CA PRO A 282 20.91 28.24 8.42
C PRO A 282 20.76 28.06 6.90
N GLN A 283 19.54 28.16 6.35
CA GLN A 283 19.33 28.12 4.90
C GLN A 283 20.39 29.00 4.27
N ARG A 284 21.41 28.35 3.69
CA ARG A 284 22.46 29.09 3.01
C ARG A 284 21.75 29.80 1.86
N PRO A 285 22.16 31.04 1.51
CA PRO A 285 21.72 31.62 0.25
C PRO A 285 22.00 30.57 -0.83
N CYS A 286 20.94 30.14 -1.50
CA CYS A 286 21.06 29.01 -2.41
C CYS A 286 21.99 29.37 -3.55
N SER A 287 22.77 28.39 -3.99
CA SER A 287 23.63 28.60 -5.15
C SER A 287 22.77 28.97 -6.36
N PRO A 288 23.27 29.82 -7.27
CA PRO A 288 22.58 30.12 -8.53
C PRO A 288 22.15 28.85 -9.29
N ALA A 289 22.94 27.77 -9.18
CA ALA A 289 22.62 26.46 -9.77
C ALA A 289 21.35 25.82 -9.19
N LEU A 290 21.11 25.95 -7.88
CA LEU A 290 19.88 25.43 -7.26
C LEU A 290 18.65 26.21 -7.74
N LEU A 291 18.79 27.53 -7.88
CA LEU A 291 17.71 28.39 -8.37
C LEU A 291 17.33 28.06 -9.82
N ASP A 292 18.33 27.87 -10.71
CA ASP A 292 18.09 27.41 -12.08
C ASP A 292 17.40 26.04 -12.10
N THR A 293 17.84 25.15 -11.22
CA THR A 293 17.24 23.82 -11.09
C THR A 293 15.76 23.90 -10.71
N PHE A 294 15.42 24.66 -9.67
CA PHE A 294 14.01 24.85 -9.30
C PHE A 294 13.21 25.49 -10.41
N GLN A 295 13.78 26.44 -11.16
CA GLN A 295 13.09 27.06 -12.29
C GLN A 295 12.71 26.04 -13.37
N ARG A 296 13.64 25.19 -13.79
CA ARG A 296 13.37 24.10 -14.76
C ARG A 296 12.36 23.09 -14.22
N LEU A 297 12.42 22.76 -12.93
CA LEU A 297 11.43 21.88 -12.30
C LEU A 297 10.03 22.52 -12.28
N ARG A 298 9.90 23.84 -12.13
CA ARG A 298 8.62 24.54 -12.27
C ARG A 298 8.06 24.39 -13.69
N GLU A 299 8.88 24.55 -14.71
CA GLU A 299 8.47 24.39 -16.11
C GLU A 299 8.01 22.95 -16.42
N ALA A 300 8.75 21.96 -15.92
CA ALA A 300 8.36 20.55 -16.02
C ALA A 300 7.05 20.27 -15.27
N PHE A 301 6.88 20.85 -14.07
CA PHE A 301 5.65 20.73 -13.30
C PHE A 301 4.45 21.39 -13.98
N HIS A 302 4.61 22.58 -14.57
CA HIS A 302 3.58 23.23 -15.39
C HIS A 302 3.17 22.37 -16.57
N SER A 303 4.14 21.76 -17.24
CA SER A 303 3.87 20.82 -18.34
C SER A 303 3.06 19.61 -17.86
N ALA A 304 3.41 19.02 -16.71
CA ALA A 304 2.67 17.91 -16.11
C ALA A 304 1.27 18.34 -15.62
N ARG A 305 1.11 19.58 -15.14
CA ARG A 305 -0.16 20.18 -14.71
C ARG A 305 -1.11 20.43 -15.89
N ALA A 306 -0.57 20.81 -17.05
CA ALA A 306 -1.32 21.07 -18.28
C ALA A 306 -1.63 19.81 -19.09
N ALA A 307 -0.89 18.72 -18.89
CA ALA A 307 -1.08 17.47 -19.62
C ALA A 307 -2.50 16.89 -19.39
N PRO A 308 -3.12 16.26 -20.41
CA PRO A 308 -4.44 15.69 -20.28
C PRO A 308 -4.47 14.62 -19.19
N ARG A 309 -5.44 14.77 -18.30
CA ARG A 309 -5.69 13.89 -17.17
C ARG A 309 -6.05 12.50 -17.68
N LYS A 310 -5.38 11.47 -17.19
CA LYS A 310 -5.76 10.08 -17.49
C LYS A 310 -6.51 9.50 -16.31
N SER A 311 -7.48 8.64 -16.61
CA SER A 311 -8.12 7.83 -15.58
C SER A 311 -7.05 6.97 -14.87
N SER A 312 -7.27 6.74 -13.57
CA SER A 312 -6.38 6.07 -12.58
C SER A 312 -5.67 4.77 -13.02
N ARG A 313 -5.97 4.21 -14.19
CA ARG A 313 -5.40 2.95 -14.69
C ARG A 313 -4.23 3.11 -15.67
N GLN A 314 -3.91 4.33 -16.13
CA GLN A 314 -2.78 4.56 -17.03
C GLN A 314 -1.77 5.52 -16.40
N HIS A 315 -0.51 5.08 -16.29
CA HIS A 315 0.62 5.94 -15.96
C HIS A 315 0.87 6.92 -17.12
N GLY A 316 0.13 8.02 -17.13
CA GLY A 316 0.35 9.15 -18.01
C GLY A 316 1.24 10.22 -17.36
N PRO A 317 1.74 11.17 -18.16
CA PRO A 317 2.60 12.26 -17.67
C PRO A 317 1.86 13.32 -16.83
N GLY A 318 0.55 13.23 -16.68
CA GLY A 318 -0.28 14.23 -15.97
C GLY A 318 -0.36 14.02 -14.46
N ILE A 319 -0.58 15.10 -13.72
CA ILE A 319 -0.79 15.08 -12.25
C ILE A 319 -2.23 14.65 -11.94
N ASN A 320 -2.40 13.78 -10.94
CA ASN A 320 -3.72 13.35 -10.46
C ASN A 320 -4.53 14.53 -9.90
N ASP A 321 -5.82 14.61 -10.26
CA ASP A 321 -6.74 15.73 -10.01
C ASP A 321 -6.85 16.22 -8.56
N ASN A 322 -6.60 15.32 -7.61
CA ASN A 322 -6.80 15.56 -6.19
C ASN A 322 -5.47 15.77 -5.43
N LEU A 323 -4.33 15.77 -6.14
CA LEU A 323 -3.05 16.19 -5.58
C LEU A 323 -2.93 17.71 -5.63
N LEU A 324 -2.15 18.28 -4.72
CA LEU A 324 -1.90 19.71 -4.70
C LEU A 324 -1.16 20.14 -5.97
N SER A 325 -1.74 21.14 -6.66
CA SER A 325 -1.22 21.72 -7.90
C SER A 325 -0.58 23.10 -7.71
N ASN A 326 -0.64 23.63 -6.48
CA ASN A 326 -0.10 24.92 -6.05
C ASN A 326 1.20 24.78 -5.23
N VAL A 327 1.76 23.57 -5.18
CA VAL A 327 3.05 23.24 -4.58
C VAL A 327 3.49 21.86 -5.10
N PHE A 328 4.79 21.67 -5.29
CA PHE A 328 5.37 20.35 -5.48
C PHE A 328 6.57 20.13 -4.57
N LEU A 329 6.92 18.87 -4.35
CA LEU A 329 8.02 18.48 -3.49
C LEU A 329 9.27 18.15 -4.29
N VAL A 330 10.44 18.47 -3.74
CA VAL A 330 11.73 18.09 -4.32
C VAL A 330 12.60 17.44 -3.25
N VAL A 331 13.12 16.26 -3.56
CA VAL A 331 14.12 15.57 -2.74
C VAL A 331 15.43 15.63 -3.48
N ASP A 332 16.39 16.31 -2.89
CA ASP A 332 17.79 16.35 -3.30
C ASP A 332 18.66 15.56 -2.33
N GLN A 333 19.98 15.64 -2.54
CA GLN A 333 20.94 14.92 -1.71
C GLN A 333 20.91 15.38 -0.24
N ASP A 334 20.69 16.67 0.03
CA ASP A 334 20.62 17.23 1.38
C ASP A 334 19.35 16.82 2.12
N ALA A 335 18.20 16.89 1.46
CA ALA A 335 16.93 16.39 1.98
C ALA A 335 17.04 14.88 2.27
N ALA A 336 17.61 14.10 1.36
CA ALA A 336 17.85 12.67 1.57
C ALA A 336 18.77 12.42 2.77
N ASN A 337 19.89 13.15 2.87
CA ASN A 337 20.83 13.07 3.98
C ASN A 337 20.15 13.42 5.32
N SER A 338 19.19 14.34 5.34
CA SER A 338 18.42 14.64 6.56
C SER A 338 17.66 13.42 7.13
N ILE A 339 17.28 12.47 6.27
CA ILE A 339 16.55 11.25 6.66
C ILE A 339 17.50 10.09 7.02
N ILE A 340 18.51 9.84 6.19
CA ILE A 340 19.38 8.66 6.34
C ILE A 340 20.60 8.89 7.22
N SER A 341 20.96 10.13 7.52
CA SER A 341 22.16 10.41 8.31
C SER A 341 22.10 9.62 9.63
N ARG A 342 23.17 8.86 9.91
CA ARG A 342 23.33 8.17 11.20
C ARG A 342 23.33 9.17 12.36
N TRP A 343 23.60 10.44 12.06
CA TRP A 343 23.73 11.54 12.99
C TRP A 343 22.48 12.40 13.10
N THR A 344 21.44 12.23 12.28
CA THR A 344 20.16 12.92 12.53
C THR A 344 19.45 12.20 13.67
N PRO A 345 19.51 12.74 14.90
CA PRO A 345 19.05 12.01 16.06
C PRO A 345 17.54 12.18 16.27
N SER A 346 16.89 13.02 15.45
CA SER A 346 15.48 13.37 15.57
C SER A 346 14.76 13.36 14.23
N VAL A 347 13.55 12.81 14.22
CA VAL A 347 12.60 12.92 13.11
C VAL A 347 12.16 14.36 12.84
N ASP A 348 12.33 15.26 13.80
CA ASP A 348 12.01 16.68 13.65
C ASP A 348 13.00 17.43 12.75
N ASP A 349 14.18 16.86 12.52
CA ASP A 349 15.21 17.41 11.65
C ASP A 349 15.10 16.89 10.20
N MET A 350 14.16 15.99 9.91
CA MET A 350 13.92 15.44 8.57
C MET A 350 13.04 16.39 7.75
N TRP A 351 13.45 16.71 6.53
CA TRP A 351 12.77 17.70 5.71
C TRP A 351 12.80 17.38 4.22
N VAL A 352 11.95 18.09 3.47
CA VAL A 352 11.89 18.10 2.01
C VAL A 352 11.76 19.54 1.52
N TRP A 353 12.17 19.83 0.29
CA TRP A 353 11.86 21.11 -0.34
C TRP A 353 10.40 21.13 -0.78
N ALA A 354 9.70 22.22 -0.45
CA ALA A 354 8.43 22.56 -1.05
C ALA A 354 8.61 23.78 -1.96
N VAL A 355 8.33 23.60 -3.24
CA VAL A 355 8.57 24.60 -4.28
C VAL A 355 7.24 25.18 -4.74
N ASP A 356 7.20 26.51 -4.84
CA ASP A 356 6.07 27.24 -5.38
C ASP A 356 6.16 27.26 -6.92
N PRO A 357 5.23 26.60 -7.62
CA PRO A 357 5.27 26.50 -9.08
C PRO A 357 5.04 27.84 -9.77
N ASP A 358 4.31 28.76 -9.13
CA ASP A 358 3.87 30.02 -9.74
C ASP A 358 4.71 31.21 -9.26
N PHE A 359 5.83 30.95 -8.56
CA PHE A 359 6.75 32.00 -8.11
C PHE A 359 7.42 32.70 -9.30
N ALA A 360 7.27 34.02 -9.36
CA ALA A 360 8.02 34.90 -10.23
C ALA A 360 8.96 35.77 -9.38
N PRO A 361 10.27 35.82 -9.66
CA PRO A 361 11.15 36.76 -8.98
C PRO A 361 10.67 38.18 -9.28
N ASP A 362 10.57 39.03 -8.26
CA ASP A 362 10.16 40.42 -8.41
C ASP A 362 11.12 41.14 -9.36
N SER A 363 10.67 41.30 -10.61
CA SER A 363 11.42 41.92 -11.71
C SER A 363 11.76 43.40 -11.44
N ALA A 364 11.20 43.98 -10.37
CA ALA A 364 11.50 45.32 -9.87
C ALA A 364 12.81 45.44 -9.07
N SER A 365 13.45 44.33 -8.68
CA SER A 365 14.73 44.36 -7.94
C SER A 365 15.97 44.19 -8.84
N SER A 366 15.77 44.12 -10.16
CA SER A 366 16.83 43.96 -11.18
C SER A 366 17.57 45.26 -11.53
N SER A 367 17.21 46.40 -10.94
CA SER A 367 17.86 47.68 -11.23
C SER A 367 18.84 48.08 -10.11
N GLY A 368 20.11 47.75 -10.31
CA GLY A 368 21.25 48.44 -9.71
C GLY A 368 21.74 47.90 -8.36
N GLU A 369 22.89 47.22 -8.43
CA GLU A 369 23.95 47.25 -7.39
C GLU A 369 23.50 47.11 -5.93
N ALA A 370 23.21 45.87 -5.52
CA ALA A 370 23.30 45.48 -4.12
C ALA A 370 23.78 44.02 -4.01
N GLU A 371 25.08 43.81 -4.23
CA GLU A 371 25.79 42.64 -3.72
C GLU A 371 25.63 42.63 -2.18
N GLY A 372 24.66 41.86 -1.65
CA GLY A 372 24.59 41.63 -0.21
C GLY A 372 23.22 41.39 0.44
N LYS A 373 22.09 41.43 -0.28
CA LYS A 373 20.76 41.16 0.34
C LYS A 373 19.91 40.15 -0.42
N THR A 374 20.27 38.87 -0.35
CA THR A 374 19.33 37.76 -0.60
C THR A 374 18.62 37.36 0.69
N GLU A 375 17.92 38.28 1.36
CA GLU A 375 17.21 38.02 2.62
C GLU A 375 15.71 37.70 2.43
N GLY A 376 15.26 37.42 1.19
CA GLY A 376 13.85 37.22 0.86
C GLY A 376 13.48 35.78 0.48
N TYR A 377 12.17 35.53 0.40
CA TYR A 377 11.59 34.28 -0.12
C TYR A 377 11.94 34.08 -1.60
N GLN A 378 12.50 32.92 -1.94
CA GLN A 378 13.01 32.62 -3.29
C GLN A 378 12.14 31.61 -4.06
N GLY A 379 10.86 31.47 -3.67
CA GLY A 379 9.94 30.54 -4.33
C GLY A 379 10.04 29.09 -3.86
N TYR A 380 10.66 28.85 -2.71
CA TYR A 380 10.72 27.53 -2.07
C TYR A 380 11.01 27.68 -0.56
N LEU A 381 10.72 26.62 0.20
CA LEU A 381 11.07 26.50 1.61
C LEU A 381 11.32 25.04 2.00
N ARG A 382 11.94 24.81 3.15
CA ARG A 382 12.06 23.47 3.73
C ARG A 382 10.85 23.18 4.59
N VAL A 383 10.28 21.98 4.46
CA VAL A 383 9.13 21.53 5.26
C VAL A 383 9.51 20.28 6.02
N ARG A 384 9.21 20.24 7.32
CA ARG A 384 9.38 19.02 8.13
C ARG A 384 8.47 17.92 7.56
N ILE A 385 9.01 16.72 7.32
CA ILE A 385 8.29 15.65 6.61
C ILE A 385 6.94 15.31 7.26
N GLN A 386 6.88 15.29 8.59
CA GLN A 386 5.65 15.01 9.34
C GLN A 386 4.54 16.06 9.09
N GLN A 387 4.91 17.29 8.74
CA GLN A 387 3.97 18.39 8.55
C GLN A 387 3.39 18.40 7.14
N LEU A 388 3.96 17.62 6.21
CA LEU A 388 3.40 17.38 4.88
C LEU A 388 2.02 16.76 4.94
N VAL A 389 1.65 16.05 6.00
CA VAL A 389 0.32 15.44 6.13
C VAL A 389 -0.58 16.19 7.11
N LYS A 390 -0.13 17.33 7.66
CA LYS A 390 -0.90 18.11 8.63
C LYS A 390 -0.88 19.60 8.25
N ASN A 391 -0.12 20.41 8.98
CA ASN A 391 -0.17 21.86 8.92
C ASN A 391 0.15 22.40 7.52
N PHE A 392 1.12 21.79 6.82
CA PHE A 392 1.48 22.24 5.48
C PHE A 392 0.40 21.88 4.45
N TYR A 393 -0.13 20.65 4.51
CA TYR A 393 -1.20 20.23 3.60
C TYR A 393 -2.45 21.09 3.77
N GLU A 394 -2.88 21.30 5.01
CA GLU A 394 -4.05 22.11 5.34
C GLU A 394 -3.88 23.56 4.83
N ALA A 395 -2.73 24.17 5.10
CA ALA A 395 -2.42 25.51 4.63
C ALA A 395 -2.49 25.61 3.10
N ARG A 396 -1.96 24.63 2.38
CA ARG A 396 -1.95 24.64 0.90
C ARG A 396 -3.29 24.27 0.28
N ARG A 397 -4.09 23.39 0.90
CA ARG A 397 -5.36 22.92 0.33
C ARG A 397 -6.53 23.89 0.54
N TRP A 398 -6.61 24.54 1.71
CA TRP A 398 -7.77 25.38 2.08
C TRP A 398 -7.44 26.81 2.47
N HIS A 399 -6.15 27.16 2.60
CA HIS A 399 -5.74 28.51 3.02
C HIS A 399 -4.75 29.16 2.06
N ALA A 400 -4.54 28.61 0.86
CA ALA A 400 -3.56 29.14 -0.08
C ALA A 400 -3.88 30.55 -0.59
N ASP A 401 -5.15 30.96 -0.53
CA ASP A 401 -5.64 32.30 -0.84
C ASP A 401 -5.29 33.34 0.24
N LYS A 402 -5.16 32.89 1.49
CA LYS A 402 -4.89 33.76 2.65
C LYS A 402 -3.44 33.68 3.13
N ILE A 403 -2.80 32.53 2.89
CA ILE A 403 -1.49 32.18 3.41
C ILE A 403 -0.62 31.81 2.21
N SER A 404 0.17 32.79 1.77
CA SER A 404 1.11 32.61 0.68
C SER A 404 2.25 31.67 1.10
N MET A 405 2.97 31.12 0.12
CA MET A 405 4.17 30.34 0.41
C MET A 405 5.26 31.21 1.09
N GLN A 406 5.30 32.51 0.80
CA GLN A 406 6.17 33.46 1.50
C GLN A 406 5.84 33.54 2.99
N THR A 407 4.57 33.64 3.37
CA THR A 407 4.17 33.63 4.79
C THR A 407 4.55 32.32 5.48
N LEU A 408 4.43 31.18 4.79
CA LEU A 408 4.91 29.90 5.32
C LEU A 408 6.43 29.87 5.47
N TRP A 409 7.17 30.47 4.54
CA TRP A 409 8.63 30.61 4.63
C TRP A 409 9.05 31.52 5.79
N GLU A 410 8.36 32.64 6.02
CA GLU A 410 8.58 33.54 7.17
C GLU A 410 8.35 32.80 8.49
N ALA A 411 7.25 32.04 8.59
CA ALA A 411 6.96 31.20 9.75
C ALA A 411 8.04 30.11 9.98
N ALA A 412 8.60 29.57 8.89
CA ALA A 412 9.70 28.62 8.98
C ALA A 412 10.94 29.23 9.65
N GLN A 413 11.21 30.53 9.47
CA GLN A 413 12.42 31.19 10.00
C GLN A 413 12.50 31.17 11.54
N VAL A 414 11.36 31.09 12.22
CA VAL A 414 11.29 31.04 13.70
C VAL A 414 11.59 29.64 14.24
N SER A 415 11.48 28.61 13.40
CA SER A 415 11.69 27.23 13.80
C SER A 415 13.18 26.86 13.85
N ARG A 416 13.47 25.76 14.55
CA ARG A 416 14.79 25.14 14.48
C ARG A 416 15.09 24.65 13.06
N ASN A 417 16.28 24.99 12.57
CA ASN A 417 16.77 24.68 11.22
C ASN A 417 15.95 25.32 10.08
N GLN A 418 15.12 26.32 10.38
CA GLN A 418 14.31 27.04 9.40
C GLN A 418 13.39 26.11 8.57
N LEU A 419 12.78 25.13 9.25
CA LEU A 419 11.84 24.18 8.66
C LEU A 419 10.40 24.62 8.95
N PHE A 420 9.54 24.68 7.95
CA PHE A 420 8.14 24.94 8.23
C PHE A 420 7.55 23.83 9.10
N VAL A 421 6.95 24.24 10.22
CA VAL A 421 6.25 23.37 11.15
C VAL A 421 4.79 23.77 11.30
N SER A 422 4.54 25.04 11.60
CA SER A 422 3.22 25.61 11.84
C SER A 422 3.30 27.12 11.65
N ILE A 423 2.17 27.75 11.36
CA ILE A 423 2.02 29.21 11.40
C ILE A 423 1.91 29.70 12.84
N ASN A 424 1.47 28.83 13.75
CA ASN A 424 1.48 29.13 15.17
C ASN A 424 2.92 29.10 15.69
N GLU A 425 3.40 30.24 16.17
CA GLU A 425 4.77 30.44 16.62
C GLU A 425 5.18 29.48 17.76
N GLU A 426 4.29 29.21 18.69
CA GLU A 426 4.52 28.29 19.81
C GLU A 426 4.65 26.84 19.34
N GLU A 427 3.99 26.48 18.24
CA GLU A 427 4.18 25.18 17.59
C GLU A 427 5.44 25.15 16.74
N ALA A 428 5.77 26.25 16.05
CA ALA A 428 6.96 26.37 15.23
C ALA A 428 8.26 26.18 16.04
N LYS A 429 8.26 26.62 17.30
CA LYS A 429 9.37 26.46 18.24
C LYS A 429 9.49 25.05 18.84
N GLN A 430 8.51 24.16 18.63
CA GLN A 430 8.55 22.82 19.20
C GLN A 430 9.53 21.91 18.45
N TRP A 431 10.45 21.35 19.23
CA TRP A 431 11.45 20.41 18.77
C TRP A 431 11.81 19.47 19.92
N LYS A 432 11.90 18.16 19.67
CA LYS A 432 12.36 17.17 20.63
C LYS A 432 13.40 16.30 19.97
N LEU A 433 14.34 15.88 20.78
CA LEU A 433 15.28 14.84 20.45
C LEU A 433 14.58 13.49 20.63
N SER A 434 13.87 13.02 19.60
CA SER A 434 13.15 11.74 19.61
C SER A 434 13.33 11.04 18.26
N ARG A 435 13.68 9.76 18.31
CA ARG A 435 13.83 8.92 17.11
C ARG A 435 12.50 8.36 16.61
N ASP A 436 11.50 8.26 17.48
CA ASP A 436 10.34 7.41 17.21
C ASP A 436 9.07 8.21 16.89
N THR A 437 8.92 9.41 17.45
CA THR A 437 7.71 10.24 17.25
C THR A 437 8.04 11.73 17.36
N GLY A 438 7.63 12.52 16.35
CA GLY A 438 7.68 13.99 16.40
C GLY A 438 6.44 14.55 17.08
N ILE A 439 6.55 15.73 17.69
CA ILE A 439 5.88 15.93 18.99
C ILE A 439 4.38 16.23 18.95
N ARG A 440 3.78 16.52 17.80
CA ARG A 440 2.46 17.17 17.84
C ARG A 440 1.47 16.88 16.74
N LEU A 441 1.55 15.68 16.17
CA LEU A 441 0.42 15.20 15.40
C LEU A 441 -0.76 14.81 16.33
N LEU A 442 -0.50 14.53 17.62
CA LEU A 442 -1.54 14.27 18.60
C LEU A 442 -2.04 15.58 19.23
N PRO A 443 -3.36 15.85 19.27
CA PRO A 443 -3.91 16.97 20.02
C PRO A 443 -3.61 16.77 21.52
N VAL A 444 -3.39 17.88 22.24
CA VAL A 444 -3.21 17.91 23.70
C VAL A 444 -4.53 17.53 24.36
N VAL A 445 -4.87 16.25 24.37
CA VAL A 445 -6.04 15.71 25.09
C VAL A 445 -5.52 14.70 26.10
N ALA A 446 -6.03 14.84 27.33
CA ALA A 446 -5.57 14.28 28.59
C ALA A 446 -4.99 12.85 28.52
N ARG A 447 -3.85 12.69 29.20
CA ARG A 447 -3.24 11.40 29.57
C ARG A 447 -4.30 10.52 30.24
N GLY A 448 -4.87 9.56 29.51
CA GLY A 448 -5.89 8.67 30.09
C GLY A 448 -6.28 7.44 29.27
N GLY A 449 -5.75 7.25 28.05
CA GLY A 449 -6.04 6.06 27.24
C GLY A 449 -4.77 5.42 26.72
N ASN A 450 -4.46 4.22 27.21
CA ASN A 450 -3.48 3.31 26.62
C ASN A 450 -3.97 2.89 25.22
N LEU A 451 -3.64 3.68 24.20
CA LEU A 451 -3.81 3.31 22.80
C LEU A 451 -2.50 2.73 22.26
N GLY A 452 -2.48 1.42 22.00
CA GLY A 452 -1.86 0.84 20.81
C GLY A 452 -0.34 0.86 20.62
N ILE A 453 0.48 1.22 21.62
CA ILE A 453 1.96 1.20 21.49
C ILE A 453 2.52 -0.21 21.18
N ALA A 454 1.77 -1.27 21.51
CA ALA A 454 2.18 -2.67 21.29
C ALA A 454 2.36 -3.05 19.80
N ASN A 455 1.56 -2.50 18.87
CA ASN A 455 1.68 -2.86 17.45
C ASN A 455 2.83 -2.14 16.74
N ALA A 456 3.19 -0.95 17.21
CA ALA A 456 4.29 -0.17 16.67
C ALA A 456 5.67 -0.74 17.00
N SER A 457 5.84 -1.21 18.23
CA SER A 457 7.07 -1.88 18.67
C SER A 457 7.31 -3.17 17.88
N LEU A 458 6.24 -3.88 17.50
CA LEU A 458 6.31 -5.10 16.69
C LEU A 458 6.78 -4.81 15.25
N LEU A 459 6.36 -3.68 14.66
CA LEU A 459 6.75 -3.27 13.30
C LEU A 459 8.22 -2.81 13.24
N ILE A 460 8.74 -2.14 14.27
CA ILE A 460 10.16 -1.79 14.37
C ILE A 460 11.01 -3.06 14.51
N VAL A 461 10.58 -4.00 15.37
CA VAL A 461 11.27 -5.30 15.51
C VAL A 461 11.22 -6.12 14.22
N LEU A 462 10.14 -6.04 13.44
CA LEU A 462 10.03 -6.71 12.14
C LEU A 462 10.91 -6.05 11.07
N ALA A 463 10.96 -4.71 11.02
CA ALA A 463 11.84 -3.98 10.11
C ALA A 463 13.32 -4.23 10.45
N GLU A 464 13.70 -4.22 11.74
CA GLU A 464 15.06 -4.53 12.19
C GLU A 464 15.43 -6.00 11.95
N LYS A 465 14.50 -6.95 12.11
CA LYS A 465 14.73 -8.36 11.76
C LYS A 465 14.89 -8.58 10.26
N LEU A 466 14.20 -7.82 9.42
CA LEU A 466 14.34 -7.90 7.96
C LEU A 466 15.70 -7.33 7.49
N VAL A 467 16.17 -6.24 8.11
CA VAL A 467 17.50 -5.66 7.85
C VAL A 467 18.64 -6.55 8.36
N ASN A 468 18.50 -7.17 9.54
CA ASN A 468 19.55 -8.06 10.06
C ASN A 468 19.64 -9.39 9.30
N LYS A 469 18.59 -9.77 8.56
CA LYS A 469 18.58 -11.00 7.74
C LYS A 469 19.25 -10.80 6.37
N SER A 470 19.40 -9.57 5.89
CA SER A 470 20.12 -9.27 4.64
C SER A 470 21.63 -9.11 4.82
N GLN A 471 22.12 -8.92 6.06
CA GLN A 471 23.55 -8.82 6.37
C GLN A 471 24.22 -10.14 6.77
N GLY A 472 23.50 -11.26 6.65
CA GLY A 472 23.98 -12.60 6.97
C GLY A 472 23.85 -13.56 5.80
N ILE A 473 24.57 -13.29 4.71
CA ILE A 473 24.97 -14.26 3.67
C ILE A 473 26.45 -14.04 3.38
#